data_AF-A0A4R1XFL3-F1
#
_entry.id   AF-A0A4R1XFL3-F1
#
_cell.length_a   1.000
_cell.length_b   1.000
_cell.length_c   1.000
_cell.angle_alpha   90.00
_cell.angle_beta   90.00
_cell.angle_gamma   90.00
#
_symmetry.space_group_name_H-M   'P 1'
#
loop_
_entity.id
_entity.type
_entity.pdbx_description
1 polymer ?
#
loop_
_entity_poly.entity_id
_entity_poly.type
_entity_poly.pdbx_seq_one_letter_code
_entity_poly.pdbx_strand_id
1 'polypeptide(L)'
;MRFVLTAGQKGDAPQADGSIEDLPANVVMADTAYDSDRLRKAIADKGAQAVIPNNPSRARKYPLDKQLYAQRHLIECCFSKLKQFRRIATRYEKTARNSMIALAATILWLR
;
A
#
# COMPACT_ATOMS: atom_id res chain seq x y z
N MET A 1 12.24 -1.25 -3.95
CA MET A 1 10.84 -0.75 -3.97
C MET A 1 10.13 -1.41 -5.14
N ARG A 2 9.07 -2.19 -4.92
CA ARG A 2 8.26 -2.82 -5.98
C ARG A 2 6.89 -2.13 -5.98
N PHE A 3 6.43 -1.69 -7.14
CA PHE A 3 5.13 -1.05 -7.32
C PHE A 3 4.46 -1.60 -8.57
N VAL A 4 3.15 -1.81 -8.49
CA VAL A 4 2.32 -2.20 -9.64
C VAL A 4 1.43 -1.02 -9.98
N LEU A 5 1.40 -0.62 -11.25
CA LEU A 5 0.53 0.45 -11.73
C LEU A 5 -0.81 -0.14 -12.15
N THR A 6 -1.87 0.25 -11.45
CA THR A 6 -3.26 -0.08 -11.77
C THR A 6 -3.82 0.91 -12.80
N ALA A 7 -4.64 0.42 -13.73
CA ALA A 7 -5.40 1.31 -14.61
C ALA A 7 -6.38 2.15 -13.77
N GLY A 8 -6.52 3.44 -14.04
CA GLY A 8 -7.26 4.39 -13.19
C GLY A 8 -8.76 4.13 -12.98
N GLN A 9 -9.31 3.08 -13.60
CA GLN A 9 -10.69 2.61 -13.46
C GLN A 9 -10.82 1.36 -12.55
N LYS A 10 -9.72 0.66 -12.25
CA LYS A 10 -9.70 -0.48 -11.33
C LYS A 10 -9.19 -0.02 -9.97
N GLY A 11 -9.92 -0.36 -8.91
CA GLY A 11 -9.43 -0.22 -7.55
C GLY A 11 -8.18 -1.08 -7.33
N ASP A 12 -7.36 -0.69 -6.36
CA ASP A 12 -6.06 -1.32 -6.09
C ASP A 12 -6.19 -2.60 -5.23
N ALA A 13 -7.32 -2.77 -4.54
CA ALA A 13 -7.60 -3.91 -3.66
C ALA A 13 -7.43 -5.31 -4.31
N PRO A 14 -7.83 -5.56 -5.57
CA PRO A 14 -7.64 -6.85 -6.23
C PRO A 14 -6.17 -7.18 -6.55
N GLN A 15 -5.27 -6.20 -6.54
CA GLN A 15 -3.84 -6.40 -6.80
C GLN A 15 -3.01 -6.59 -5.51
N ALA A 16 -3.65 -6.46 -4.35
CA ALA A 16 -3.00 -6.64 -3.06
C ALA A 16 -2.48 -8.07 -2.87
N ASP A 17 -3.22 -9.08 -3.35
CA ASP A 17 -2.80 -10.49 -3.29
C ASP A 17 -1.44 -10.71 -3.98
N GLY A 18 -1.29 -10.25 -5.23
CA GLY A 18 -0.05 -10.40 -6.00
C GLY A 18 1.10 -9.54 -5.49
N SER A 19 0.81 -8.48 -4.71
CA SER A 19 1.85 -7.66 -4.09
C SER A 19 2.45 -8.30 -2.84
N ILE A 20 1.69 -9.15 -2.16
CA ILE A 20 2.11 -9.83 -0.92
C ILE A 20 2.76 -11.20 -1.23
N GLU A 21 2.58 -11.73 -2.45
CA GLU A 21 2.94 -13.10 -2.82
C GLU A 21 4.44 -13.42 -2.66
N ASP A 22 5.34 -12.46 -2.94
CA ASP A 22 6.81 -12.64 -2.90
C ASP A 22 7.52 -12.01 -1.69
N LEU A 23 6.80 -11.35 -0.78
CA LEU A 23 7.43 -10.58 0.30
C LEU A 23 7.49 -11.37 1.61
N PRO A 24 8.69 -11.64 2.18
CA PRO A 24 8.81 -12.17 3.53
C PRO A 24 8.52 -11.04 4.52
N ALA A 25 7.24 -10.77 4.79
CA ALA A 25 6.81 -9.73 5.71
C ALA A 25 6.18 -10.36 6.96
N ASN A 26 6.68 -10.02 8.15
CA ASN A 26 6.08 -10.46 9.42
C ASN A 26 4.81 -9.67 9.75
N VAL A 27 4.67 -8.47 9.19
CA VAL A 27 3.56 -7.54 9.43
C VAL A 27 3.15 -6.93 8.10
N VAL A 28 1.84 -6.93 7.82
CA VAL A 28 1.25 -6.29 6.65
C VAL A 28 0.30 -5.19 7.12
N MET A 29 0.65 -3.95 6.84
CA MET A 29 -0.17 -2.76 7.09
C MET A 29 -0.85 -2.32 5.81
N ALA A 30 -2.17 -2.10 5.87
CA ALA A 30 -2.94 -1.59 4.74
C ALA A 30 -4.10 -0.70 5.20
N ASP A 31 -4.61 0.12 4.30
CA ASP A 31 -5.79 0.95 4.55
C ASP A 31 -7.05 0.11 4.70
N THR A 32 -8.08 0.70 5.33
CA THR A 32 -9.40 0.09 5.52
C THR A 32 -10.03 -0.44 4.22
N ALA A 33 -9.73 0.17 3.06
CA ALA A 33 -10.24 -0.28 1.77
C ALA A 33 -9.73 -1.68 1.37
N TYR A 34 -8.62 -2.13 1.93
CA TYR A 34 -8.04 -3.46 1.73
C TYR A 34 -8.55 -4.49 2.74
N ASP A 35 -9.46 -4.09 3.64
CA ASP A 35 -10.05 -4.97 4.62
C ASP A 35 -10.97 -6.00 3.96
N SER A 36 -10.41 -7.14 3.59
CA SER A 36 -11.12 -8.28 3.02
C SER A 36 -10.71 -9.58 3.70
N ASP A 37 -11.64 -10.53 3.82
CA ASP A 37 -11.34 -11.84 4.43
C ASP A 37 -10.32 -12.61 3.61
N ARG A 38 -10.39 -12.49 2.28
CA ARG A 38 -9.42 -13.08 1.36
C ARG A 38 -8.01 -12.57 1.63
N LEU A 39 -7.82 -11.25 1.73
CA LEU A 39 -6.49 -10.67 1.98
C LEU A 39 -5.97 -11.02 3.37
N ARG A 40 -6.82 -10.95 4.40
CA ARG A 40 -6.43 -11.33 5.77
C ARG A 40 -6.04 -12.80 5.84
N LYS A 41 -6.76 -13.68 5.14
CA LYS A 41 -6.43 -15.10 5.05
C LYS A 41 -5.10 -15.32 4.33
N ALA A 42 -4.87 -14.69 3.19
CA ALA A 42 -3.60 -14.76 2.47
C ALA A 42 -2.39 -14.30 3.33
N ILE A 43 -2.58 -13.25 4.13
CA ILE A 43 -1.56 -12.75 5.07
C ILE A 43 -1.33 -13.77 6.19
N ALA A 44 -2.40 -14.34 6.76
CA ALA A 44 -2.31 -15.35 7.82
C ALA A 44 -1.67 -16.66 7.34
N ASP A 45 -2.00 -17.11 6.12
CA ASP A 45 -1.43 -18.31 5.48
C ASP A 45 0.09 -18.16 5.25
N LYS A 46 0.58 -16.91 5.16
CA LYS A 46 2.01 -16.58 5.08
C LYS A 46 2.69 -16.42 6.45
N GLY A 47 1.96 -16.61 7.56
CA GLY A 47 2.47 -16.43 8.92
C GLY A 47 2.66 -14.97 9.32
N ALA A 48 2.05 -14.03 8.60
CA ALA A 48 2.18 -12.60 8.84
C ALA A 48 0.99 -12.04 9.64
N GLN A 49 1.20 -10.93 10.36
CA GLN A 49 0.14 -10.23 11.07
C GLN A 49 -0.50 -9.15 10.19
N ALA A 50 -1.82 -9.22 10.00
CA ALA A 50 -2.60 -8.21 9.29
C ALA A 50 -2.97 -7.03 10.21
N VAL A 51 -2.29 -5.90 10.05
CA VAL A 51 -2.54 -4.63 10.76
C VAL A 51 -3.36 -3.72 9.85
N ILE A 52 -4.62 -4.11 9.66
CA ILE A 52 -5.57 -3.43 8.77
C ILE A 52 -6.76 -2.97 9.62
N PRO A 53 -7.18 -1.69 9.55
CA PRO A 53 -8.37 -1.22 10.24
C PRO A 53 -9.61 -1.97 9.74
N ASN A 54 -10.59 -2.14 10.61
CA ASN A 54 -11.85 -2.76 10.22
C ASN A 54 -12.70 -1.81 9.41
N ASN A 55 -13.26 -2.29 8.31
CA ASN A 55 -14.32 -1.62 7.59
C ASN A 55 -15.54 -1.47 8.51
N PRO A 56 -16.18 -0.28 8.58
CA PRO A 56 -17.37 -0.06 9.40
C PRO A 56 -18.51 -1.04 9.13
N SER A 57 -18.62 -1.56 7.91
CA SER A 57 -19.65 -2.54 7.52
C SER A 57 -19.33 -3.99 7.92
N ARG A 58 -18.16 -4.25 8.50
CA ARG A 58 -17.73 -5.62 8.87
C ARG A 58 -18.45 -6.09 10.13
N ALA A 59 -19.05 -7.28 10.05
CA ALA A 59 -19.76 -7.90 11.17
C ALA A 59 -18.83 -8.28 12.35
N ARG A 60 -17.64 -8.81 12.06
CA ARG A 60 -16.66 -9.23 13.08
C ARG A 60 -15.45 -8.31 13.10
N LYS A 61 -15.25 -7.53 14.16
CA LYS A 61 -14.09 -6.64 14.28
C LYS A 61 -12.86 -7.40 14.79
N TYR A 62 -11.71 -7.15 14.15
CA TYR A 62 -10.40 -7.63 14.58
C TYR A 62 -9.68 -6.61 15.46
N PRO A 63 -8.85 -7.04 16.43
CA PRO A 63 -7.99 -6.12 17.17
C PRO A 63 -7.00 -5.45 16.21
N LEU A 64 -6.84 -4.14 16.36
CA LEU A 64 -5.89 -3.33 15.60
C LEU A 64 -4.81 -2.82 16.56
N ASP A 65 -3.56 -3.15 16.28
CA ASP A 65 -2.42 -2.52 16.95
C ASP A 65 -2.27 -1.09 16.41
N LYS A 66 -2.68 -0.11 17.21
CA LYS A 66 -2.63 1.31 16.85
C LYS A 66 -1.20 1.84 16.76
N GLN A 67 -0.27 1.32 17.56
CA GLN A 67 1.12 1.79 17.53
C GLN A 67 1.80 1.34 16.25
N LEU A 68 1.57 0.08 15.88
CA LEU A 68 2.08 -0.47 14.63
C LEU A 68 1.42 0.24 13.43
N TYR A 69 0.10 0.44 13.46
CA TYR A 69 -0.61 1.18 12.41
C TYR A 69 -0.15 2.65 12.29
N ALA A 70 0.28 3.30 13.37
CA ALA A 70 0.79 4.67 13.33
C ALA A 70 2.07 4.80 12.48
N GLN A 71 2.84 3.72 12.29
CA GLN A 71 4.02 3.72 11.42
C GLN A 71 3.67 3.99 9.95
N ARG A 72 2.39 3.83 9.55
CA ARG A 72 1.90 4.26 8.22
C ARG A 72 2.14 5.74 7.95
N HIS A 73 2.28 6.57 8.99
CA HIS A 73 2.62 7.99 8.84
C HIS A 73 3.94 8.20 8.08
N LEU A 74 4.93 7.32 8.25
CA LEU A 74 6.21 7.39 7.50
C LEU A 74 5.98 7.18 6.00
N ILE A 75 5.08 6.26 5.67
CA ILE A 75 4.68 5.96 4.30
C ILE A 75 3.89 7.14 3.71
N GLU A 76 2.96 7.73 4.47
CA GLU A 76 2.23 8.94 4.04
C GLU A 76 3.14 10.15 3.86
N CYS A 77 4.14 10.34 4.72
CA CYS A 77 5.17 11.35 4.56
C CYS A 77 5.98 11.13 3.27
N CYS A 78 6.35 9.89 2.98
CA CYS A 78 7.02 9.50 1.74
C CYS A 78 6.16 9.85 0.51
N PHE A 79 4.89 9.47 0.50
CA PHE A 79 3.96 9.84 -0.58
C PHE A 79 3.73 11.35 -0.69
N SER A 80 3.69 12.07 0.44
CA SER A 80 3.56 13.53 0.44
C SER A 80 4.78 14.19 -0.20
N LYS A 81 5.99 13.69 0.06
CA LYS A 81 7.21 14.13 -0.64
C LYS A 81 7.18 13.77 -2.13
N LEU A 82 6.70 12.59 -2.49
CA LEU A 82 6.50 12.21 -3.91
C LEU A 82 5.50 13.14 -4.62
N LYS A 83 4.48 13.62 -3.93
CA LYS A 83 3.52 14.61 -4.45
C LYS A 83 4.10 16.03 -4.57
N GLN A 84 5.26 16.34 -3.99
CA GLN A 84 5.92 17.64 -4.23
C GLN A 84 6.42 17.76 -5.67
N PHE A 85 6.69 16.64 -6.34
CA PHE A 85 7.03 16.64 -7.75
C PHE A 85 5.76 16.91 -8.58
N ARG A 86 5.63 18.13 -9.09
CA ARG A 86 4.46 18.62 -9.86
C ARG A 86 4.03 17.65 -10.97
N ARG A 87 4.96 16.99 -11.65
CA ARG A 87 4.69 15.98 -12.69
C ARG A 87 3.98 14.72 -12.17
N ILE A 88 4.32 14.29 -10.94
CA ILE A 88 3.70 13.14 -10.27
C ILE A 88 2.32 13.53 -9.72
N ALA A 89 2.21 14.69 -9.07
CA ALA A 89 0.95 15.18 -8.49
C ALA A 89 -0.17 15.39 -9.53
N THR A 90 0.18 15.89 -10.71
CA THR A 90 -0.78 16.23 -11.77
C THR A 90 -1.20 15.03 -12.62
N ARG A 91 -0.74 13.81 -12.29
CA ARG A 91 -1.08 12.55 -13.00
C ARG A 91 -0.80 12.60 -14.52
N TYR A 92 0.16 13.42 -14.97
CA TYR A 92 0.57 13.45 -16.38
C TYR A 92 1.30 12.15 -16.80
N GLU A 93 1.92 11.47 -15.84
CA GLU A 93 2.62 10.20 -16.03
C GLU A 93 1.65 9.00 -16.00
N LYS A 94 0.79 8.88 -17.02
CA LYS A 94 -0.18 7.77 -17.16
C LYS A 94 0.42 6.46 -17.68
N THR A 95 1.67 6.46 -18.11
CA THR A 95 2.31 5.31 -18.79
C THR A 95 3.54 4.85 -18.02
N ALA A 96 3.61 3.54 -17.71
CA ALA A 96 4.72 2.92 -16.98
C ALA A 96 6.11 3.19 -17.58
N ARG A 97 6.17 3.51 -18.88
CA ARG A 97 7.41 3.79 -19.61
C ARG A 97 8.01 5.18 -19.33
N ASN A 98 7.18 6.14 -18.91
CA ASN A 98 7.65 7.51 -18.62
C ASN A 98 7.61 7.85 -17.12
N SER A 99 7.15 6.93 -16.27
CA SER A 99 6.89 7.21 -14.87
C SER A 99 8.14 7.66 -14.14
N MET A 100 8.26 8.98 -13.90
CA MET A 100 9.26 9.60 -13.03
C MET A 100 9.14 9.15 -11.56
N ILE A 101 8.15 8.33 -11.23
CA ILE A 101 7.91 7.75 -9.90
C ILE A 101 9.12 6.93 -9.45
N ALA A 102 9.72 6.12 -10.33
CA ALA A 102 10.91 5.34 -9.98
C ALA A 102 12.10 6.26 -9.64
N LEU A 103 12.35 7.29 -10.46
CA LEU A 103 13.41 8.26 -10.22
C LEU A 103 13.18 9.06 -8.93
N ALA A 104 11.96 9.55 -8.70
CA ALA A 104 11.59 10.28 -7.48
C ALA A 104 11.67 9.41 -6.23
N ALA A 105 11.29 8.14 -6.33
CA ALA A 105 11.47 7.16 -5.27
C ALA A 105 12.95 6.89 -4.97
N THR A 106 13.80 6.77 -6.01
CA THR A 106 15.26 6.62 -5.84
C THR A 106 15.89 7.85 -5.20
N ILE A 107 15.52 9.07 -5.63
CA ILE A 107 16.01 10.32 -5.03
C ILE A 107 15.58 10.44 -3.57
N LEU A 108 14.35 10.02 -3.25
CA LEU A 108 13.86 10.01 -1.89
C LEU A 108 14.53 8.94 -1.01
N TRP A 109 14.99 7.84 -1.60
CA TRP A 109 15.70 6.76 -0.91
C TRP A 109 17.19 7.06 -0.71
N LEU A 110 17.83 7.83 -1.60
CA LEU A 110 19.22 8.28 -1.47
C LEU A 110 19.43 9.43 -0.49
N ARG A 111 18.34 10.03 0.01
CA ARG A 111 18.36 11.23 0.84
C ARG A 111 18.08 10.89 2.30
#